data_AF-A0A2S3HYX2-F1
#
_entry.id   AF-A0A2S3HYX2-F1
#
_cell.length_a   1.000
_cell.length_b   1.000
_cell.length_c   1.000
_cell.angle_alpha   90.00
_cell.angle_beta   90.00
_cell.angle_gamma   90.00
#
_symmetry.space_group_name_H-M   'P 1'
#
loop_
_entity.id
_entity.type
_entity.pdbx_description
1 polymer ?
#
loop_
_entity_poly.entity_id
_entity_poly.type
_entity_poly.pdbx_seq_one_letter_code
_entity_poly.pdbx_strand_id
1 'polypeptide(L)'
;MFVDDATRRVLARHGILTVAQDASSGGGGGTVGAWRVVTLRAGELPYESPAMNGVVAKHLLHRLFPNARFSVWVDAKMQLTADPLLLVHALLVGRGADMAVSRHPFNVHTVEEAVATARWRKWGDVEAVRAQMETYCANGLQPWSPSKLPYPSDVPDTAIIIRRHGLASDLFSCLLFNELEAFNPRDQLAFAYVRDQMSPKVNINMFEVEVFEHIAVEYRHNLKPDARGGGKQGVTRMASSRDITGSSCERHLLKMWGESAE
;
A
#
# COMPACT_ATOMS: atom_id res chain seq x y z
N MET A 1 -16.89 -6.32 -9.02
CA MET A 1 -16.95 -5.92 -7.61
C MET A 1 -17.06 -7.17 -6.76
N PHE A 2 -16.00 -7.50 -6.02
CA PHE A 2 -16.06 -8.58 -5.04
C PHE A 2 -16.61 -8.04 -3.72
N VAL A 3 -17.54 -8.75 -3.10
CA VAL A 3 -18.13 -8.37 -1.81
C VAL A 3 -18.24 -9.58 -0.91
N ASP A 4 -18.04 -9.42 0.39
CA ASP A 4 -18.38 -10.45 1.36
C ASP A 4 -19.90 -10.48 1.61
N ASP A 5 -20.38 -11.50 2.33
CA ASP A 5 -21.79 -11.64 2.68
C ASP A 5 -22.32 -10.45 3.50
N ALA A 6 -21.48 -9.88 4.37
CA ALA A 6 -21.84 -8.72 5.19
C ALA A 6 -22.12 -7.48 4.33
N THR A 7 -21.20 -7.15 3.41
CA THR A 7 -21.33 -6.04 2.46
C THR A 7 -22.49 -6.27 1.51
N ARG A 8 -22.68 -7.51 0.99
CA ARG A 8 -23.84 -7.85 0.15
C ARG A 8 -25.16 -7.53 0.85
N ARG A 9 -25.31 -7.92 2.13
CA ARG A 9 -26.50 -7.61 2.93
C ARG A 9 -26.70 -6.11 3.15
N VAL A 10 -25.62 -5.35 3.35
CA VAL A 10 -25.69 -3.87 3.45
C VAL A 10 -26.18 -3.27 2.13
N LEU A 11 -25.57 -3.64 1.00
CA LEU A 11 -25.95 -3.15 -0.32
C LEU A 11 -27.41 -3.48 -0.67
N ALA A 12 -27.87 -4.69 -0.35
CA ALA A 12 -29.27 -5.09 -0.54
C ALA A 12 -30.23 -4.26 0.33
N ARG A 13 -29.90 -4.02 1.60
CA ARG A 13 -30.71 -3.18 2.51
C ARG A 13 -30.84 -1.74 2.02
N HIS A 14 -29.81 -1.21 1.37
CA HIS A 14 -29.85 0.13 0.76
C HIS A 14 -30.48 0.16 -0.64
N GLY A 15 -31.01 -0.97 -1.12
CA GLY A 15 -31.61 -1.04 -2.46
C GLY A 15 -30.61 -0.92 -3.61
N ILE A 16 -29.30 -1.03 -3.32
CA ILE A 16 -28.23 -0.98 -4.32
C ILE A 16 -28.15 -2.30 -5.09
N LEU A 17 -28.44 -3.42 -4.41
CA LEU A 17 -28.58 -4.74 -5.02
C LEU A 17 -30.04 -5.20 -4.97
N THR A 18 -30.63 -5.53 -6.11
CA THR A 18 -31.97 -6.11 -6.17
C THR A 18 -31.92 -7.61 -5.94
N VAL A 19 -32.71 -8.11 -4.99
CA VAL A 19 -32.85 -9.54 -4.62
C VAL A 19 -33.27 -10.43 -5.81
N ALA A 20 -33.85 -9.86 -6.86
CA ALA A 20 -34.40 -10.59 -8.02
C ALA A 20 -33.37 -11.17 -9.01
N GLN A 21 -32.07 -10.94 -8.83
CA GLN A 21 -31.03 -11.47 -9.75
C GLN A 21 -30.59 -12.92 -9.42
N ASP A 22 -31.17 -13.55 -8.39
CA ASP A 22 -30.71 -14.85 -7.86
C ASP A 22 -31.42 -16.09 -8.47
N ALA A 23 -32.51 -15.95 -9.24
CA ALA A 23 -33.40 -17.09 -9.51
C ALA A 23 -33.29 -17.76 -10.89
N SER A 24 -32.58 -17.20 -11.89
CA SER A 24 -32.74 -17.65 -13.29
C SER A 24 -31.49 -18.00 -14.09
N SER A 25 -30.30 -18.14 -13.49
CA SER A 25 -29.20 -18.87 -14.14
C SER A 25 -28.03 -19.11 -13.18
N GLY A 26 -27.54 -20.36 -13.12
CA GLY A 26 -26.44 -20.79 -12.27
C GLY A 26 -25.12 -20.05 -12.55
N GLY A 27 -24.91 -18.90 -11.89
CA GLY A 27 -23.66 -18.14 -11.91
C GLY A 27 -23.81 -16.65 -12.24
N GLY A 28 -25.02 -16.14 -12.51
CA GLY A 28 -25.27 -14.74 -12.87
C GLY A 28 -25.40 -13.80 -11.68
N GLY A 29 -24.30 -13.54 -10.95
CA GLY A 29 -24.29 -12.55 -9.85
C GLY A 29 -24.78 -11.16 -10.27
N GLY A 30 -25.44 -10.46 -9.35
CA GLY A 30 -26.09 -9.18 -9.61
C GLY A 30 -25.15 -8.06 -10.09
N THR A 31 -25.69 -6.93 -10.50
CA THR A 31 -24.92 -5.80 -11.07
C THR A 31 -25.17 -4.50 -10.33
N VAL A 32 -24.12 -3.71 -10.11
CA VAL A 32 -24.21 -2.33 -9.59
C VAL A 32 -23.59 -1.39 -10.61
N GLY A 33 -24.42 -0.65 -11.35
CA GLY A 33 -23.97 0.14 -12.50
C GLY A 33 -23.26 -0.74 -13.53
N ALA A 34 -22.01 -0.42 -13.85
CA ALA A 34 -21.17 -1.21 -14.77
C ALA A 34 -20.51 -2.45 -14.12
N TRP A 35 -20.67 -2.65 -12.80
CA TRP A 35 -19.93 -3.65 -12.05
C TRP A 35 -20.74 -4.93 -11.86
N ARG A 36 -20.23 -6.05 -12.36
CA ARG A 36 -20.68 -7.39 -11.94
C ARG A 36 -20.28 -7.64 -10.50
N VAL A 37 -21.22 -8.07 -9.67
CA VAL A 37 -21.01 -8.42 -8.27
C VAL A 37 -20.71 -9.89 -8.15
N VAL A 38 -19.61 -10.20 -7.45
CA VAL A 38 -19.20 -11.55 -7.12
C VAL A 38 -19.16 -11.63 -5.59
N THR A 39 -19.99 -12.49 -5.01
CA THR A 39 -20.01 -12.68 -3.56
C THR A 39 -18.97 -13.71 -3.17
N LEU A 40 -18.07 -13.32 -2.29
CA LEU A 40 -17.10 -14.20 -1.62
C LEU A 40 -17.75 -14.67 -0.32
N ARG A 41 -17.97 -15.99 -0.18
CA ARG A 41 -18.65 -16.51 1.01
C ARG A 41 -17.75 -16.47 2.22
N ALA A 42 -18.33 -16.20 3.38
CA ALA A 42 -17.62 -16.32 4.65
C ALA A 42 -17.05 -17.74 4.82
N GLY A 43 -15.77 -17.85 5.18
CA GLY A 43 -15.03 -19.13 5.27
C GLY A 43 -14.33 -19.57 3.99
N GLU A 44 -14.56 -18.90 2.85
CA GLU A 44 -13.84 -19.15 1.59
C GLU A 44 -12.74 -18.11 1.31
N LEU A 45 -12.57 -17.13 2.20
CA LEU A 45 -11.51 -16.12 2.09
C LEU A 45 -10.15 -16.70 2.53
N PRO A 46 -9.05 -16.30 1.89
CA PRO A 46 -7.73 -16.86 2.18
C PRO A 46 -7.18 -16.47 3.56
N TYR A 47 -7.62 -15.34 4.13
CA TYR A 47 -7.18 -14.88 5.45
C TYR A 47 -8.37 -14.50 6.33
N GLU A 48 -8.21 -14.69 7.64
CA GLU A 48 -9.16 -14.18 8.64
C GLU A 48 -9.11 -12.65 8.72
N SER A 49 -7.93 -12.06 8.53
CA SER A 49 -7.70 -10.61 8.56
C SER A 49 -8.27 -9.94 7.30
N PRO A 50 -9.25 -9.01 7.43
CA PRO A 50 -9.77 -8.25 6.30
C PRO A 50 -8.69 -7.42 5.60
N ALA A 51 -7.71 -6.90 6.36
CA ALA A 51 -6.58 -6.16 5.81
C ALA A 51 -5.74 -7.03 4.88
N MET A 52 -5.45 -8.28 5.26
CA MET A 52 -4.71 -9.23 4.41
C MET A 52 -5.50 -9.63 3.17
N ASN A 53 -6.82 -9.82 3.28
CA ASN A 53 -7.66 -10.04 2.10
C ASN A 53 -7.60 -8.83 1.13
N GLY A 54 -7.53 -7.62 1.67
CA GLY A 54 -7.27 -6.40 0.90
C GLY A 54 -5.90 -6.43 0.20
N VAL A 55 -4.85 -6.90 0.87
CA VAL A 55 -3.50 -7.06 0.31
C VAL A 55 -3.48 -8.01 -0.90
N VAL A 56 -4.26 -9.10 -0.88
CA VAL A 56 -4.43 -10.00 -2.04
C VAL A 56 -4.95 -9.22 -3.26
N ALA A 57 -6.06 -8.51 -3.10
CA ALA A 57 -6.63 -7.70 -4.17
C ALA A 57 -5.75 -6.49 -4.54
N LYS A 58 -4.89 -6.02 -3.63
CA LYS A 58 -3.99 -4.89 -3.87
C LYS A 58 -2.76 -5.28 -4.67
N HIS A 59 -2.17 -6.45 -4.45
CA HIS A 59 -0.88 -6.82 -5.05
C HIS A 59 -0.99 -7.99 -6.06
N LEU A 60 -1.95 -8.89 -5.90
CA LEU A 60 -2.07 -10.09 -6.75
C LEU A 60 -3.13 -9.94 -7.86
N LEU A 61 -3.48 -8.71 -8.28
CA LEU A 61 -4.45 -8.49 -9.38
C LEU A 61 -4.08 -9.20 -10.67
N HIS A 62 -2.79 -9.27 -11.01
CA HIS A 62 -2.31 -9.95 -12.19
C HIS A 62 -2.58 -11.47 -12.15
N ARG A 63 -2.73 -12.06 -10.96
CA ARG A 63 -3.14 -13.47 -10.79
C ARG A 63 -4.64 -13.64 -10.88
N LEU A 64 -5.41 -12.68 -10.35
CA LEU A 64 -6.87 -12.69 -10.39
C LEU A 64 -7.42 -12.38 -11.80
N PHE A 65 -6.70 -11.55 -12.55
CA PHE A 65 -7.06 -11.07 -13.88
C PHE A 65 -5.88 -11.20 -14.85
N PRO A 66 -5.55 -12.43 -15.30
CA PRO A 66 -4.33 -12.68 -16.09
C PRO A 66 -4.29 -11.98 -17.46
N ASN A 67 -5.45 -11.54 -17.96
CA ASN A 67 -5.55 -10.80 -19.22
C ASN A 67 -5.50 -9.27 -19.04
N ALA A 68 -5.45 -8.77 -17.79
CA ALA A 68 -5.36 -7.34 -17.53
C ALA A 68 -3.96 -6.83 -17.91
N ARG A 69 -3.90 -5.76 -18.69
CA ARG A 69 -2.63 -5.10 -19.06
C ARG A 69 -2.26 -3.97 -18.11
N PHE A 70 -3.26 -3.36 -17.48
CA PHE A 70 -3.09 -2.27 -16.53
C PHE A 70 -4.05 -2.46 -15.37
N SER A 71 -3.67 -1.94 -14.20
CA SER A 71 -4.55 -1.84 -13.03
C SER A 71 -4.38 -0.50 -12.33
N VAL A 72 -5.46 -0.03 -11.70
CA VAL A 72 -5.47 1.13 -10.80
C VAL A 72 -6.06 0.66 -9.47
N TRP A 73 -5.24 0.65 -8.43
CA TRP A 73 -5.69 0.51 -7.06
C TRP A 73 -6.04 1.89 -6.50
N VAL A 74 -7.20 2.00 -5.86
CA VAL A 74 -7.66 3.20 -5.17
C VAL A 74 -8.09 2.76 -3.77
N ASP A 75 -7.49 3.34 -2.75
CA ASP A 75 -7.85 3.07 -1.36
C ASP A 75 -9.32 3.44 -1.11
N ALA A 76 -9.98 2.72 -0.22
CA ALA A 76 -11.41 2.93 0.07
C ALA A 76 -11.73 4.34 0.57
N LYS A 77 -10.75 5.05 1.15
CA LYS A 77 -10.90 6.46 1.56
C LYS A 77 -10.67 7.46 0.44
N MET A 78 -10.31 7.04 -0.77
CA MET A 78 -9.98 7.94 -1.87
C MET A 78 -11.06 7.93 -2.94
N GLN A 79 -11.26 9.09 -3.56
CA GLN A 79 -12.07 9.25 -4.76
C GLN A 79 -11.24 9.93 -5.85
N LEU A 80 -11.15 9.30 -7.02
CA LEU A 80 -10.47 9.90 -8.17
C LEU A 80 -11.26 11.11 -8.68
N THR A 81 -10.56 12.20 -8.96
CA THR A 81 -11.09 13.40 -9.61
C THR A 81 -10.74 13.47 -11.09
N ALA A 82 -9.90 12.55 -11.57
CA ALA A 82 -9.44 12.44 -12.94
C ALA A 82 -9.79 11.07 -13.55
N ASP A 83 -9.89 11.01 -14.88
CA ASP A 83 -10.14 9.78 -15.61
C ASP A 83 -8.99 8.76 -15.37
N PRO A 84 -9.27 7.55 -14.87
CA PRO A 84 -8.25 6.52 -14.65
C PRO A 84 -7.45 6.16 -15.91
N LEU A 85 -8.04 6.23 -17.11
CA LEU A 85 -7.31 6.00 -18.36
C LEU A 85 -6.30 7.12 -18.64
N LEU A 86 -6.68 8.37 -18.35
CA LEU A 86 -5.75 9.51 -18.45
C LEU A 86 -4.61 9.36 -17.45
N LEU A 87 -4.89 8.90 -16.22
CA LEU A 87 -3.85 8.64 -15.21
C LEU A 87 -2.87 7.55 -15.64
N VAL A 88 -3.37 6.44 -16.20
CA VAL A 88 -2.51 5.39 -16.80
C VAL A 88 -1.66 5.98 -17.92
N HIS A 89 -2.22 6.80 -18.79
CA HIS A 89 -1.44 7.41 -19.86
C HIS A 89 -0.36 8.36 -19.33
N ALA A 90 -0.73 9.32 -18.48
CA ALA A 90 0.14 10.41 -18.03
C ALA A 90 1.21 9.98 -17.02
N LEU A 91 0.85 9.12 -16.06
CA LEU A 91 1.73 8.75 -14.95
C LEU A 91 2.52 7.48 -15.21
N LEU A 92 2.09 6.65 -16.16
CA LEU A 92 2.69 5.34 -16.39
C LEU A 92 3.23 5.19 -17.81
N VAL A 93 2.37 5.27 -18.83
CA VAL A 93 2.77 5.05 -20.22
C VAL A 93 3.71 6.15 -20.72
N GLY A 94 3.34 7.42 -20.54
CA GLY A 94 4.15 8.57 -20.95
C GLY A 94 5.46 8.72 -20.17
N ARG A 95 5.60 8.03 -19.03
CA ARG A 95 6.83 7.98 -18.24
C ARG A 95 7.69 6.74 -18.52
N GLY A 96 7.19 5.81 -19.35
CA GLY A 96 7.86 4.52 -19.57
C GLY A 96 8.01 3.68 -18.30
N ALA A 97 7.12 3.86 -17.32
CA ALA A 97 7.19 3.19 -16.02
C ALA A 97 6.39 1.89 -15.98
N ASP A 98 6.83 0.97 -15.12
CA ASP A 98 6.13 -0.28 -14.77
C ASP A 98 5.05 -0.03 -13.72
N MET A 99 5.33 0.90 -12.81
CA MET A 99 4.41 1.31 -11.74
C MET A 99 4.43 2.83 -11.54
N ALA A 100 3.33 3.40 -11.08
CA ALA A 100 3.27 4.77 -10.59
C ALA A 100 2.58 4.80 -9.22
N VAL A 101 3.17 5.54 -8.29
CA VAL A 101 2.71 5.67 -6.90
C VAL A 101 3.10 7.07 -6.41
N SER A 102 2.34 7.65 -5.49
CA SER A 102 2.72 8.92 -4.90
C SER A 102 3.91 8.69 -3.95
N ARG A 103 4.79 9.68 -3.77
CA ARG A 103 5.75 9.66 -2.67
C ARG A 103 5.05 10.03 -1.36
N HIS A 104 5.54 9.51 -0.24
CA HIS A 104 5.05 9.97 1.06
C HIS A 104 5.48 11.44 1.30
N PRO A 105 4.62 12.32 1.85
CA PRO A 105 4.89 13.75 1.96
C PRO A 105 6.05 14.12 2.89
N PHE A 106 6.34 13.28 3.89
CA PHE A 106 7.28 13.63 4.97
C PHE A 106 8.42 12.61 5.10
N ASN A 107 8.07 11.36 5.38
CA ASN A 107 9.05 10.28 5.57
C ASN A 107 9.75 9.92 4.26
N VAL A 108 11.07 9.82 4.33
CA VAL A 108 11.93 9.46 3.20
C VAL A 108 12.57 8.10 3.40
N HIS A 109 12.86 7.72 4.66
CA HIS A 109 13.48 6.45 5.00
C HIS A 109 12.44 5.44 5.53
N THR A 110 12.59 4.16 5.16
CA THR A 110 11.69 3.09 5.64
C THR A 110 11.60 3.03 7.17
N VAL A 111 12.72 3.21 7.87
CA VAL A 111 12.77 3.16 9.33
C VAL A 111 12.01 4.33 9.98
N GLU A 112 11.95 5.51 9.34
CA GLU A 112 11.11 6.63 9.82
C GLU A 112 9.62 6.25 9.78
N GLU A 113 9.15 5.62 8.70
CA GLU A 113 7.78 5.16 8.61
C GLU A 113 7.48 4.03 9.59
N ALA A 114 8.44 3.15 9.87
CA ALA A 114 8.29 2.10 10.88
C ALA A 114 8.12 2.70 12.29
N VAL A 115 8.96 3.67 12.65
CA VAL A 115 8.86 4.40 13.93
C VAL A 115 7.52 5.14 14.02
N ALA A 116 7.09 5.81 12.95
CA ALA A 116 5.78 6.46 12.90
C ALA A 116 4.63 5.44 13.05
N THR A 117 4.70 4.30 12.37
CA THR A 117 3.71 3.22 12.45
C THR A 117 3.57 2.69 13.87
N ALA A 118 4.69 2.40 14.53
CA ALA A 118 4.73 1.97 15.93
C ALA A 118 4.18 3.04 16.88
N ARG A 119 4.65 4.28 16.75
CA ARG A 119 4.28 5.40 17.63
C ARG A 119 2.79 5.70 17.59
N TRP A 120 2.21 5.72 16.40
CA TRP A 120 0.79 6.03 16.21
C TRP A 120 -0.11 4.79 16.32
N ARG A 121 0.45 3.62 16.65
CA ARG A 121 -0.24 2.33 16.70
C ARG A 121 -1.10 2.10 15.45
N LYS A 122 -0.56 2.46 14.28
CA LYS A 122 -1.21 2.19 12.99
C LYS A 122 -1.36 0.68 12.76
N TRP A 123 -0.48 -0.11 13.37
CA TRP A 123 -0.60 -1.55 13.54
C TRP A 123 -0.57 -1.90 15.03
N GLY A 124 -1.40 -2.86 15.44
CA GLY A 124 -1.57 -3.21 16.86
C GLY A 124 -0.35 -3.92 17.47
N ASP A 125 0.41 -4.63 16.65
CA ASP A 125 1.60 -5.38 17.06
C ASP A 125 2.88 -4.60 16.78
N VAL A 126 3.30 -3.80 17.76
CA VAL A 126 4.52 -2.97 17.66
C VAL A 126 5.78 -3.84 17.59
N GLU A 127 5.79 -5.00 18.25
CA GLU A 127 6.94 -5.91 18.23
C GLU A 127 7.11 -6.55 16.86
N ALA A 128 6.02 -6.87 16.15
CA ALA A 128 6.09 -7.32 14.76
C ALA A 128 6.72 -6.28 13.83
N VAL A 129 6.41 -4.99 14.01
CA VAL A 129 7.03 -3.89 13.24
C VAL A 129 8.53 -3.81 13.55
N ARG A 130 8.91 -3.94 14.83
CA ARG A 130 10.32 -3.97 15.22
C ARG A 130 11.05 -5.17 14.60
N ALA A 131 10.51 -6.37 14.73
CA ALA A 131 11.10 -7.60 14.19
C ALA A 131 11.28 -7.52 12.67
N GLN A 132 10.33 -6.92 11.95
CA GLN A 132 10.45 -6.67 10.51
C GLN A 132 11.65 -5.76 10.19
N MET A 133 11.78 -4.61 10.87
CA MET A 133 12.89 -3.69 10.61
C MET A 133 14.24 -4.31 10.96
N GLU A 134 14.34 -4.99 12.10
CA GLU A 134 15.55 -5.72 12.48
C GLU A 134 15.93 -6.75 11.40
N THR A 135 14.95 -7.52 10.93
CA THR A 135 15.19 -8.49 9.85
C THR A 135 15.70 -7.81 8.59
N TYR A 136 15.10 -6.69 8.17
CA TYR A 136 15.51 -5.98 6.96
C TYR A 136 16.89 -5.36 7.09
N CYS A 137 17.21 -4.74 8.23
CA CYS A 137 18.54 -4.17 8.48
C CYS A 137 19.62 -5.26 8.50
N ALA A 138 19.36 -6.39 9.17
CA ALA A 138 20.26 -7.55 9.14
C ALA A 138 20.47 -8.10 7.72
N ASN A 139 19.44 -8.01 6.86
CA ASN A 139 19.48 -8.45 5.47
C ASN A 139 19.78 -7.32 4.46
N GLY A 140 20.44 -6.25 4.92
CA GLY A 140 21.07 -5.28 4.02
C GLY A 140 20.21 -4.09 3.61
N LEU A 141 19.07 -3.83 4.26
CA LEU A 141 18.31 -2.59 4.05
C LEU A 141 19.19 -1.37 4.34
N GLN A 142 19.39 -0.54 3.33
CA GLN A 142 20.13 0.72 3.44
C GLN A 142 19.17 1.91 3.54
N PRO A 143 19.52 3.00 4.25
CA PRO A 143 18.76 4.23 4.20
C PRO A 143 18.67 4.76 2.77
N TRP A 144 17.60 5.48 2.46
CA TRP A 144 17.53 6.26 1.23
C TRP A 144 18.76 7.17 1.07
N SER A 145 19.24 7.28 -0.17
CA SER A 145 20.31 8.20 -0.54
C SER A 145 20.26 8.48 -2.05
N PRO A 146 20.94 9.51 -2.57
CA PRO A 146 20.93 9.84 -4.00
C PRO A 146 21.41 8.70 -4.92
N SER A 147 22.13 7.70 -4.41
CA SER A 147 22.51 6.51 -5.20
C SER A 147 21.31 5.61 -5.56
N LYS A 148 20.16 5.78 -4.90
CA LYS A 148 18.92 5.07 -5.19
C LYS A 148 18.07 5.75 -6.27
N LEU A 149 18.56 6.82 -6.90
CA LEU A 149 17.86 7.42 -8.04
C LEU A 149 17.61 6.36 -9.15
N PRO A 150 16.45 6.40 -9.81
CA PRO A 150 15.50 7.52 -9.86
C PRO A 150 14.46 7.56 -8.73
N TYR A 151 14.53 6.71 -7.70
CA TYR A 151 13.55 6.75 -6.61
C TYR A 151 13.83 7.90 -5.63
N PRO A 152 12.94 8.90 -5.51
CA PRO A 152 13.14 10.07 -4.65
C PRO A 152 12.92 9.77 -3.16
N SER A 153 12.39 8.59 -2.81
CA SER A 153 12.10 8.17 -1.45
C SER A 153 12.05 6.64 -1.34
N ASP A 154 12.25 6.12 -0.13
CA ASP A 154 11.98 4.71 0.22
C ASP A 154 10.53 4.47 0.65
N VAL A 155 9.77 5.55 0.91
CA VAL A 155 8.41 5.49 1.46
C VAL A 155 7.38 5.99 0.41
N PRO A 156 6.57 5.09 -0.16
CA PRO A 156 5.46 5.47 -1.04
C PRO A 156 4.23 5.93 -0.24
N ASP A 157 3.36 6.74 -0.82
CA ASP A 157 1.95 6.80 -0.45
C ASP A 157 1.14 5.89 -1.38
N THR A 158 0.70 4.77 -0.81
CA THR A 158 0.06 3.65 -1.52
C THR A 158 -1.47 3.76 -1.56
N ALA A 159 -2.01 4.95 -1.31
CA ALA A 159 -3.43 5.24 -1.45
C ALA A 159 -3.91 5.11 -2.91
N ILE A 160 -3.04 5.39 -3.88
CA ILE A 160 -3.26 5.11 -5.30
C ILE A 160 -2.03 4.39 -5.86
N ILE A 161 -2.25 3.27 -6.56
CA ILE A 161 -1.19 2.55 -7.26
C ILE A 161 -1.65 2.26 -8.68
N ILE A 162 -0.86 2.68 -9.67
CA ILE A 162 -1.11 2.40 -11.08
C ILE A 162 -0.04 1.43 -11.55
N ARG A 163 -0.42 0.34 -12.23
CA ARG A 163 0.52 -0.68 -12.71
C ARG A 163 0.29 -1.03 -14.16
N ARG A 164 1.38 -1.28 -14.86
CA ARG A 164 1.42 -2.06 -16.09
C ARG A 164 1.71 -3.48 -15.66
N HIS A 165 0.96 -4.46 -16.14
CA HIS A 165 1.23 -5.86 -15.84
C HIS A 165 2.29 -6.39 -16.81
N GLY A 166 3.35 -6.93 -16.24
CA GLY A 166 4.59 -7.31 -16.90
C GLY A 166 5.58 -7.88 -15.90
N LEU A 167 6.71 -8.40 -16.39
CA LEU A 167 7.64 -9.18 -15.56
C LEU A 167 8.09 -8.46 -14.28
N ALA A 168 8.53 -7.20 -14.38
CA ALA A 168 9.10 -6.48 -13.26
C ALA A 168 8.05 -6.05 -12.21
N SER A 169 6.92 -5.46 -12.63
CA SER A 169 5.85 -5.04 -11.71
C SER A 169 5.11 -6.21 -11.06
N ASP A 170 4.90 -7.31 -11.78
CA ASP A 170 4.22 -8.48 -11.24
C ASP A 170 5.15 -9.22 -10.27
N LEU A 171 6.45 -9.34 -10.58
CA LEU A 171 7.45 -9.86 -9.64
C LEU A 171 7.54 -8.98 -8.38
N PHE A 172 7.60 -7.65 -8.53
CA PHE A 172 7.59 -6.73 -7.40
C PHE A 172 6.36 -6.94 -6.52
N SER A 173 5.20 -7.08 -7.14
CA SER A 173 3.94 -7.27 -6.41
C SER A 173 3.90 -8.62 -5.69
N CYS A 174 4.44 -9.70 -6.27
CA CYS A 174 4.55 -11.00 -5.61
C CYS A 174 5.54 -10.97 -4.43
N LEU A 175 6.73 -10.40 -4.61
CA LEU A 175 7.72 -10.31 -3.54
C LEU A 175 7.21 -9.42 -2.39
N LEU A 176 6.58 -8.30 -2.73
CA LEU A 176 5.95 -7.42 -1.74
C LEU A 176 4.85 -8.17 -0.99
N PHE A 177 4.01 -8.94 -1.68
CA PHE A 177 2.98 -9.76 -1.03
C PHE A 177 3.58 -10.74 -0.01
N ASN A 178 4.67 -11.43 -0.35
CA ASN A 178 5.33 -12.37 0.56
C ASN A 178 5.80 -11.68 1.85
N GLU A 179 6.36 -10.48 1.74
CA GLU A 179 6.79 -9.70 2.91
C GLU A 179 5.60 -9.26 3.79
N LEU A 180 4.47 -8.91 3.18
CA LEU A 180 3.26 -8.49 3.90
C LEU A 180 2.57 -9.66 4.60
N GLU A 181 2.62 -10.84 3.99
CA GLU A 181 2.15 -12.08 4.63
C GLU A 181 3.07 -12.50 5.79
N ALA A 182 4.39 -12.37 5.63
CA ALA A 182 5.35 -12.76 6.64
C ALA A 182 5.35 -11.85 7.88
N PHE A 183 5.09 -10.55 7.71
CA PHE A 183 5.20 -9.56 8.79
C PHE A 183 3.90 -8.86 9.14
N ASN A 184 3.45 -7.92 8.30
CA ASN A 184 2.24 -7.16 8.53
C ASN A 184 1.74 -6.54 7.21
N PRO A 185 0.44 -6.23 7.08
CA PRO A 185 -0.15 -5.74 5.84
C PRO A 185 0.28 -4.32 5.42
N ARG A 186 1.23 -3.68 6.11
CA ARG A 186 1.62 -2.29 5.84
C ARG A 186 2.73 -2.20 4.78
N ASP A 187 2.30 -2.19 3.52
CA ASP A 187 3.13 -2.12 2.30
C ASP A 187 4.30 -1.12 2.29
N GLN A 188 4.15 0.04 2.92
CA GLN A 188 5.21 1.05 3.05
C GLN A 188 6.50 0.51 3.69
N LEU A 189 6.38 -0.43 4.63
CA LEU A 189 7.53 -0.94 5.38
C LEU A 189 8.39 -1.91 4.57
N ALA A 190 7.77 -2.67 3.67
CA ALA A 190 8.45 -3.65 2.83
C ALA A 190 8.89 -3.06 1.46
N PHE A 191 8.35 -1.90 1.07
CA PHE A 191 8.49 -1.35 -0.27
C PHE A 191 9.96 -1.23 -0.73
N ALA A 192 10.79 -0.50 0.00
CA ALA A 192 12.18 -0.27 -0.40
C ALA A 192 13.04 -1.54 -0.26
N TYR A 193 12.78 -2.35 0.77
CA TYR A 193 13.47 -3.63 0.97
C TYR A 193 13.31 -4.53 -0.25
N VAL A 194 12.08 -4.72 -0.73
CA VAL A 194 11.80 -5.51 -1.93
C VAL A 194 12.39 -4.85 -3.17
N ARG A 195 12.09 -3.56 -3.40
CA ARG A 195 12.54 -2.80 -4.58
C ARG A 195 14.06 -2.89 -4.77
N ASP A 196 14.82 -2.73 -3.69
CA ASP A 196 16.27 -2.64 -3.73
C ASP A 196 16.92 -4.00 -4.04
N GLN A 197 16.27 -5.11 -3.68
CA GLN A 197 16.77 -6.47 -3.95
C GLN A 197 16.36 -7.04 -5.32
N MET A 198 15.40 -6.42 -6.01
CA MET A 198 14.87 -6.97 -7.24
C MET A 198 15.87 -7.03 -8.41
N SER A 199 15.73 -8.11 -9.20
CA SER A 199 16.30 -8.27 -10.54
C SER A 199 15.28 -9.03 -11.42
N PRO A 200 14.80 -8.46 -12.55
CA PRO A 200 15.11 -7.11 -13.06
C PRO A 200 14.57 -6.01 -12.13
N LYS A 201 15.16 -4.81 -12.23
CA LYS A 201 14.68 -3.62 -11.51
C LYS A 201 13.31 -3.21 -12.03
N VAL A 202 12.43 -2.78 -11.13
CA VAL A 202 11.10 -2.25 -11.46
C VAL A 202 11.18 -0.74 -11.67
N ASN A 203 10.75 -0.23 -12.83
CA ASN A 203 10.74 1.22 -13.05
C ASN A 203 9.50 1.85 -12.40
N ILE A 204 9.70 2.62 -11.33
CA ILE A 204 8.61 3.23 -10.57
C ILE A 204 8.63 4.75 -10.75
N ASN A 205 7.56 5.30 -11.33
CA ASN A 205 7.29 6.73 -11.29
C ASN A 205 6.72 7.11 -9.91
N MET A 206 7.58 7.56 -9.01
CA MET A 206 7.17 8.12 -7.72
C MET A 206 6.84 9.60 -7.89
N PHE A 207 5.55 9.91 -8.07
CA PHE A 207 5.12 11.28 -8.34
C PHE A 207 4.93 12.10 -7.06
N GLU A 208 5.02 13.41 -7.23
CA GLU A 208 4.90 14.42 -6.18
C GLU A 208 3.52 14.42 -5.51
N VAL A 209 3.47 14.78 -4.23
CA VAL A 209 2.22 14.78 -3.45
C VAL A 209 1.24 15.80 -4.01
N GLU A 210 1.73 16.90 -4.56
CA GLU A 210 0.91 17.90 -5.24
C GLU A 210 0.17 17.26 -6.43
N VAL A 211 0.81 16.35 -7.18
CA VAL A 211 0.13 15.61 -8.26
C VAL A 211 -0.96 14.71 -7.68
N PHE A 212 -0.68 14.04 -6.55
CA PHE A 212 -1.67 13.21 -5.84
C PHE A 212 -2.93 14.01 -5.45
N GLU A 213 -2.75 15.20 -4.89
CA GLU A 213 -3.84 16.09 -4.46
C GLU A 213 -4.71 16.60 -5.63
N HIS A 214 -4.17 16.64 -6.85
CA HIS A 214 -4.93 17.03 -8.04
C HIS A 214 -5.76 15.88 -8.63
N ILE A 215 -5.31 14.62 -8.46
CA ILE A 215 -5.93 13.45 -9.10
C ILE A 215 -6.91 12.72 -8.19
N ALA A 216 -6.90 13.01 -6.89
CA ALA A 216 -7.80 12.38 -5.94
C ALA A 216 -8.07 13.23 -4.70
N VAL A 217 -9.23 12.98 -4.09
CA VAL A 217 -9.65 13.59 -2.83
C VAL A 217 -9.94 12.50 -1.80
N GLU A 218 -9.62 12.78 -0.53
CA GLU A 218 -9.97 11.88 0.57
C GLU A 218 -11.44 12.07 0.97
N TYR A 219 -12.21 10.99 0.88
CA TYR A 219 -13.59 10.93 1.35
C TYR A 219 -13.62 10.48 2.81
N ARG A 220 -14.05 11.36 3.71
CA ARG A 220 -14.17 11.05 5.14
C ARG A 220 -15.42 10.24 5.40
N HIS A 221 -15.25 8.95 5.67
CA HIS A 221 -16.33 8.02 6.01
C HIS A 221 -17.00 8.30 7.37
N ASN A 222 -16.34 9.08 8.24
CA ASN A 222 -16.91 9.52 9.52
C ASN A 222 -17.30 11.01 9.45
N LEU A 223 -18.61 11.27 9.40
CA LEU A 223 -19.20 12.63 9.44
C LEU A 223 -19.24 13.24 10.85
N LYS A 224 -18.96 12.45 11.89
CA LYS A 224 -18.76 13.01 13.22
C LYS A 224 -17.38 13.64 13.26
N PRO A 225 -17.26 14.95 13.60
CA PRO A 225 -15.97 15.49 13.96
C PRO A 225 -15.53 14.69 15.18
N ASP A 226 -14.48 13.88 15.03
CA ASP A 226 -13.73 13.52 16.21
C ASP A 226 -13.28 14.85 16.82
N ALA A 227 -13.82 15.17 17.99
CA ALA A 227 -13.34 16.26 18.84
C ALA A 227 -11.87 16.07 19.27
N ARG A 228 -11.23 15.01 18.77
CA ARG A 228 -9.78 14.85 18.71
C ARG A 228 -9.30 15.39 17.37
N GLY A 229 -9.36 16.71 17.23
CA GLY A 229 -8.60 17.43 16.21
C GLY A 229 -7.16 16.93 16.23
N GLY A 230 -6.56 16.83 15.04
CA GLY A 230 -5.21 16.34 14.80
C GLY A 230 -4.30 16.78 15.93
N GLY A 231 -3.90 15.82 16.76
CA GLY A 231 -2.99 16.08 17.87
C GLY A 231 -1.79 16.80 17.29
N LYS A 232 -1.51 18.01 17.80
CA LYS A 232 -0.29 18.75 17.48
C LYS A 232 0.85 17.74 17.47
N GLN A 233 1.55 17.66 16.34
CA GLN A 233 2.79 16.89 16.23
C GLN A 233 3.73 17.44 17.31
N GLY A 234 3.74 16.79 18.47
CA GLY A 234 4.68 17.12 19.53
C GLY A 234 6.06 16.84 18.98
N VAL A 235 6.91 17.87 18.89
CA VAL A 235 8.33 17.69 18.62
C VAL A 235 8.85 16.73 19.69
N THR A 236 9.21 15.53 19.25
CA THR A 236 9.67 14.47 20.14
C THR A 236 11.12 14.23 19.82
N ARG A 237 11.91 14.03 20.88
CA ARG A 237 13.34 13.78 20.79
C ARG A 237 13.58 12.57 19.87
N MET A 238 14.39 12.75 18.82
CA MET A 238 14.88 11.61 18.03
C MET A 238 15.58 10.63 18.98
N ALA A 239 15.47 9.33 18.68
CA ALA A 239 16.22 8.30 19.39
C ALA A 239 17.71 8.68 19.38
N SER A 240 18.39 8.51 20.52
CA SER A 240 19.81 8.82 20.60
C SER A 240 20.63 7.59 20.20
N SER A 241 21.86 7.79 19.74
CA SER A 241 22.77 6.69 19.39
C SER A 241 23.04 5.70 20.54
N ARG A 242 22.78 6.09 21.79
CA ARG A 242 22.90 5.20 22.96
C ARG A 242 21.75 4.22 23.12
N ASP A 243 20.60 4.48 22.50
CA ASP A 243 19.38 3.67 22.64
C ASP A 243 19.31 2.52 21.62
N ILE A 244 20.29 2.43 20.71
CA ILE A 244 20.27 1.53 19.54
C ILE A 244 21.36 0.45 19.57
N THR A 245 22.22 0.45 20.60
CA THR A 245 23.31 -0.53 20.75
C THR A 245 22.77 -1.95 20.72
N GLY A 246 23.26 -2.76 19.77
CA GLY A 246 22.85 -4.16 19.61
C GLY A 246 21.62 -4.36 18.72
N SER A 247 21.05 -3.29 18.16
CA SER A 247 20.10 -3.39 17.05
C SER A 247 20.84 -3.71 15.75
N SER A 248 20.29 -4.61 14.94
CA SER A 248 20.78 -4.81 13.57
C SER A 248 20.61 -3.58 12.68
N CYS A 249 19.72 -2.65 13.07
CA CYS A 249 19.54 -1.36 12.43
C CYS A 249 20.53 -0.28 12.89
N GLU A 250 21.46 -0.57 13.80
CA GLU A 250 22.40 0.42 14.33
C GLU A 250 23.16 1.16 13.21
N ARG A 251 23.80 0.42 12.29
CA ARG A 251 24.51 1.00 11.14
C ARG A 251 23.58 1.77 10.20
N HIS A 252 22.34 1.28 10.02
CA HIS A 252 21.34 1.95 9.20
C HIS A 252 21.00 3.32 9.78
N LEU A 253 20.70 3.37 11.08
CA LEU A 253 20.31 4.58 11.80
C LEU A 253 21.46 5.60 11.84
N LEU A 254 22.68 5.16 12.14
CA LEU A 254 23.86 6.04 12.13
C LEU A 254 24.05 6.69 10.75
N LYS A 255 23.99 5.89 9.67
CA LYS A 255 24.10 6.41 8.30
C LYS A 255 22.96 7.36 7.94
N MET A 256 21.73 7.08 8.40
CA MET A 256 20.56 7.95 8.21
C MET A 256 20.75 9.30 8.91
N TRP A 257 21.36 9.32 10.10
CA TRP A 257 21.65 10.54 10.86
C TRP A 257 22.93 11.26 10.43
N GLY A 258 23.71 10.70 9.50
CA GLY A 258 25.00 11.25 9.10
C GLY A 258 26.11 11.03 10.15
N GLU A 259 25.89 10.11 11.08
CA GLU A 259 26.85 9.71 12.11
C GLU A 259 27.70 8.54 11.59
N SER A 260 29.01 8.55 11.88
CA SER A 260 29.91 7.47 11.44
C SER A 260 29.79 6.28 12.38
N ALA A 261 29.56 5.09 11.82
CA ALA A 261 29.80 3.83 12.51
C ALA A 261 31.30 3.54 12.41
N GLU A 262 32.11 4.09 13.32
CA GLU A 262 33.52 3.69 13.46
C GLU A 262 33.64 2.19 13.75
#